data_AF-A0A925PH55-F1
#
_entry.id   AF-A0A925PH55-F1
#
_cell.length_a   1.000
_cell.length_b   1.000
_cell.length_c   1.000
_cell.angle_alpha   90.00
_cell.angle_beta   90.00
_cell.angle_gamma   90.00
#
_symmetry.space_group_name_H-M   'P 1'
#
loop_
_entity.id
_entity.type
_entity.pdbx_description
1 polymer ?
#
loop_
_entity_poly.entity_id
_entity_poly.type
_entity_poly.pdbx_seq_one_letter_code
_entity_poly.pdbx_strand_id
1 'polypeptide(L)'
;PVLIDENVDITKLIAYAGWNTTSNSIGTAITQGCIFSRSVTTQQETSDLLALYRENLEFLTARFLDDLYYQKDINPSINKQLQRSHINPYNLGSDYYQTNYKVQKLMYSKARWLLREGLYNHPLTIETNQGPKKIFITDLKIQTYLPWQRTFEIWLKPTLSLSIMSN
;
A
#
# COMPACT_ATOMS: atom_id res chain seq x y z
N PRO A 1 4.66 4.68 12.62
CA PRO A 1 5.25 3.38 12.21
C PRO A 1 6.76 3.49 12.17
N VAL A 2 7.54 2.58 12.77
CA VAL A 2 9.00 2.78 12.95
C VAL A 2 9.70 3.33 11.71
N LEU A 3 9.48 2.79 10.51
CA LEU A 3 10.11 3.32 9.28
C LEU A 3 9.75 4.80 9.01
N ILE A 4 8.49 5.17 9.18
CA ILE A 4 8.00 6.54 8.96
C ILE A 4 8.44 7.44 10.13
N ASP A 5 8.46 6.91 11.35
CA ASP A 5 8.86 7.64 12.56
C ASP A 5 10.38 7.95 12.54
N GLU A 6 11.16 7.05 11.93
CA GLU A 6 12.61 7.20 11.68
C GLU A 6 12.91 7.94 10.35
N ASN A 7 11.91 8.53 9.70
CA ASN A 7 12.04 9.27 8.44
C ASN A 7 12.73 8.47 7.31
N VAL A 8 12.52 7.16 7.30
CA VAL A 8 12.97 6.28 6.21
C VAL A 8 12.13 6.56 4.97
N ASP A 9 12.81 6.85 3.87
CA ASP A 9 12.19 7.02 2.57
C ASP A 9 11.68 5.66 2.04
N ILE A 10 10.44 5.35 2.39
CA ILE A 10 9.79 4.08 2.02
C ILE A 10 9.61 3.94 0.51
N THR A 11 9.65 5.04 -0.25
CA THR A 11 9.48 5.00 -1.71
C THR A 11 10.66 4.34 -2.41
N LYS A 12 11.84 4.33 -1.77
CA LYS A 12 13.06 3.67 -2.28
C LYS A 12 13.06 2.16 -2.12
N LEU A 13 12.11 1.60 -1.37
CA LEU A 13 11.95 0.16 -1.28
C LEU A 13 11.33 -0.37 -2.57
N ILE A 14 11.87 -1.46 -3.10
CA ILE A 14 11.23 -2.14 -4.23
C ILE A 14 9.99 -2.92 -3.74
N ALA A 15 10.11 -3.59 -2.60
CA ALA A 15 9.07 -4.44 -2.04
C ALA A 15 9.08 -4.45 -0.50
N TYR A 16 7.92 -4.72 0.08
CA TYR A 16 7.73 -4.88 1.53
C TYR A 16 6.64 -5.91 1.79
N ALA A 17 6.84 -6.79 2.78
CA ALA A 17 5.81 -7.68 3.29
C ALA A 17 6.16 -8.09 4.73
N GLY A 18 5.20 -7.97 5.65
CA GLY A 18 5.46 -8.14 7.08
C GLY A 18 4.31 -8.67 7.94
N TRP A 19 3.17 -9.05 7.35
CA TRP A 19 2.06 -9.63 8.12
C TRP A 19 1.94 -11.16 8.04
N ASN A 20 2.22 -11.75 6.88
CA ASN A 20 2.05 -13.19 6.66
C ASN A 20 3.19 -13.99 7.31
N THR A 21 3.10 -15.33 7.30
CA THR A 21 4.19 -16.22 7.72
C THR A 21 5.50 -15.85 7.04
N THR A 22 6.63 -16.14 7.70
CA THR A 22 7.96 -15.77 7.22
C THR A 22 8.21 -16.19 5.77
N SER A 23 7.87 -17.43 5.40
CA SER A 23 8.04 -17.93 4.03
C SER A 23 7.20 -17.15 3.02
N ASN A 24 5.94 -16.84 3.32
CA ASN A 24 5.05 -16.10 2.44
C ASN A 24 5.50 -14.63 2.28
N SER A 25 5.89 -13.99 3.38
CA SER A 25 6.37 -12.60 3.38
C SER A 25 7.69 -12.47 2.61
N ILE A 26 8.66 -13.35 2.86
CA ILE A 26 9.93 -13.37 2.12
C ILE A 26 9.69 -13.67 0.64
N GLY A 27 8.88 -14.70 0.33
CA GLY A 27 8.56 -15.07 -1.05
C GLY A 27 7.93 -13.91 -1.81
N THR A 28 6.96 -13.23 -1.22
CA THR A 28 6.30 -12.06 -1.83
C THR A 28 7.29 -10.94 -2.11
N ALA A 29 8.12 -10.58 -1.12
CA ALA A 29 9.06 -9.46 -1.26
C ALA A 29 10.16 -9.78 -2.29
N ILE A 30 10.74 -10.99 -2.27
CA ILE A 30 11.77 -11.40 -3.23
C ILE A 30 11.20 -11.48 -4.63
N THR A 31 10.03 -12.12 -4.83
CA THR A 31 9.42 -12.23 -6.15
C THR A 31 9.12 -10.87 -6.74
N GLN A 32 8.52 -9.95 -5.98
CA GLN A 32 8.27 -8.58 -6.44
C GLN A 32 9.59 -7.87 -6.77
N GLY A 33 10.60 -8.01 -5.91
CA GLY A 33 11.95 -7.47 -6.12
C GLY A 33 12.58 -7.93 -7.42
N CYS A 34 12.51 -9.24 -7.71
CA CYS A 34 13.04 -9.84 -8.93
C CYS A 34 12.28 -9.38 -10.18
N ILE A 35 10.94 -9.39 -10.14
CA ILE A 35 10.10 -8.96 -11.26
C ILE A 35 10.42 -7.50 -11.61
N PHE A 36 10.37 -6.60 -10.62
CA PHE A 36 10.61 -5.19 -10.86
C PHE A 36 12.03 -4.92 -11.37
N SER A 37 13.05 -5.51 -10.71
CA SER A 37 14.45 -5.33 -11.09
C SER A 37 14.70 -5.81 -12.52
N ARG A 38 14.09 -6.93 -12.93
CA ARG A 38 14.19 -7.40 -14.31
C ARG A 38 13.47 -6.48 -15.27
N SER A 39 12.22 -6.10 -14.97
CA SER A 39 11.40 -5.28 -15.85
C SER A 39 12.02 -3.90 -16.11
N VAL A 40 12.65 -3.27 -15.11
CA VAL A 40 13.33 -1.97 -15.29
C VAL A 40 14.42 -2.05 -16.37
N THR A 41 15.15 -3.17 -16.45
CA THR A 41 16.21 -3.36 -17.46
C THR A 41 15.69 -3.65 -18.88
N THR A 42 14.40 -3.97 -19.02
CA THR A 42 13.80 -4.32 -20.32
C THR A 42 13.01 -3.19 -20.95
N GLN A 43 12.58 -2.20 -20.17
CA GLN A 43 11.80 -1.07 -20.71
C GLN A 43 12.73 -0.06 -21.39
N GLN A 44 12.37 0.34 -22.60
CA GLN A 44 13.11 1.34 -23.39
C GLN A 44 12.38 2.68 -23.44
N GLU A 45 11.05 2.65 -23.44
CA GLU A 45 10.22 3.84 -23.50
C GLU A 45 10.00 4.45 -22.11
N THR A 46 10.11 5.77 -22.02
CA THR A 46 9.92 6.50 -20.76
C THR A 46 8.51 6.31 -20.19
N SER A 47 7.49 6.23 -21.05
CA SER A 47 6.10 6.00 -20.63
C SER A 47 5.91 4.63 -19.96
N ASP A 48 6.53 3.60 -20.51
CA ASP A 48 6.41 2.23 -20.02
C ASP A 48 7.19 2.07 -18.72
N LEU A 49 8.34 2.72 -18.61
CA LEU A 49 9.10 2.80 -17.36
C LEU A 49 8.28 3.51 -16.27
N LEU A 50 7.64 4.63 -16.58
CA LEU A 50 6.77 5.33 -15.63
C LEU A 50 5.57 4.48 -15.19
N ALA A 51 4.97 3.73 -16.11
CA ALA A 51 3.89 2.79 -15.79
C ALA A 51 4.40 1.69 -14.84
N LEU A 52 5.55 1.09 -15.14
CA LEU A 52 6.18 0.07 -14.30
C LEU A 52 6.48 0.59 -12.88
N TYR A 53 7.05 1.79 -12.75
CA TYR A 53 7.30 2.40 -11.45
C TYR A 53 5.99 2.67 -10.70
N ARG A 54 4.94 3.16 -11.39
CA ARG A 54 3.62 3.37 -10.79
C ARG A 54 3.06 2.06 -10.24
N GLU A 55 3.05 0.99 -11.02
CA GLU A 55 2.53 -0.32 -10.62
C GLU A 55 3.29 -0.87 -9.42
N ASN A 56 4.63 -0.77 -9.42
CA ASN A 56 5.44 -1.22 -8.28
C ASN A 56 5.18 -0.41 -7.02
N LEU A 57 5.07 0.93 -7.14
CA LEU A 57 4.75 1.80 -6.02
C LEU A 57 3.33 1.57 -5.50
N GLU A 58 2.36 1.30 -6.37
CA GLU A 58 0.99 0.93 -5.99
C GLU A 58 0.99 -0.39 -5.22
N PHE A 59 1.73 -1.41 -5.70
CA PHE A 59 1.90 -2.66 -4.97
C PHE A 59 2.53 -2.45 -3.59
N LEU A 60 3.63 -1.71 -3.52
CA LEU A 60 4.31 -1.37 -2.27
C LEU A 60 3.37 -0.61 -1.31
N THR A 61 2.63 0.37 -1.82
CA THR A 61 1.64 1.13 -1.06
C THR A 61 0.55 0.23 -0.51
N ALA A 62 0.07 -0.74 -1.30
CA ALA A 62 -0.91 -1.72 -0.85
C ALA A 62 -0.37 -2.55 0.33
N ARG A 63 0.90 -2.98 0.26
CA ARG A 63 1.56 -3.73 1.35
C ARG A 63 1.69 -2.92 2.64
N PHE A 64 2.04 -1.64 2.55
CA PHE A 64 2.05 -0.76 3.73
C PHE A 64 0.64 -0.53 4.27
N LEU A 65 -0.33 -0.26 3.41
CA LEU A 65 -1.71 -0.06 3.83
C LEU A 65 -2.31 -1.29 4.53
N ASP A 66 -2.09 -2.49 3.98
CA ASP A 66 -2.58 -3.73 4.57
C ASP A 66 -1.78 -4.12 5.83
N ASP A 67 -0.49 -4.44 5.69
CA ASP A 67 0.28 -5.06 6.78
C ASP A 67 0.46 -4.14 7.99
N LEU A 68 0.60 -2.83 7.77
CA LEU A 68 0.94 -1.88 8.82
C LEU A 68 -0.29 -1.16 9.37
N TYR A 69 -1.24 -0.76 8.53
CA TYR A 69 -2.42 -0.05 9.02
C TYR A 69 -3.62 -0.95 9.22
N TYR A 70 -3.94 -1.79 8.24
CA TYR A 70 -5.08 -2.68 8.41
C TYR A 70 -4.82 -3.71 9.50
N GLN A 71 -3.78 -4.52 9.33
CA GLN A 71 -3.56 -5.69 10.16
C GLN A 71 -3.07 -5.36 11.57
N LYS A 72 -2.18 -4.36 11.72
CA LYS A 72 -1.62 -4.00 13.03
C LYS A 72 -2.42 -2.97 13.83
N ASP A 73 -3.26 -2.15 13.19
CA ASP A 73 -3.96 -1.05 13.87
C ASP A 73 -5.49 -1.18 13.75
N ILE A 74 -6.02 -1.13 12.53
CA ILE A 74 -7.47 -1.06 12.29
C ILE A 74 -8.17 -2.37 12.68
N ASN A 75 -7.67 -3.53 12.26
CA ASN A 75 -8.28 -4.83 12.54
C ASN A 75 -8.37 -5.10 14.05
N PRO A 76 -7.30 -4.99 14.86
CA PRO A 76 -7.38 -5.15 16.31
C PRO A 76 -8.37 -4.18 16.95
N SER A 77 -8.38 -2.92 16.52
CA SER A 77 -9.28 -1.90 17.04
C SER A 77 -10.76 -2.21 16.72
N ILE A 78 -11.05 -2.65 15.50
CA ILE A 78 -12.40 -3.06 15.08
C ILE A 78 -12.82 -4.33 15.83
N ASN A 79 -11.97 -5.36 15.91
CA ASN A 79 -12.29 -6.61 16.59
C ASN A 79 -12.61 -6.39 18.08
N LYS A 80 -11.83 -5.54 18.76
CA LYS A 80 -12.11 -5.17 20.15
C LYS A 80 -13.47 -4.48 20.32
N GLN A 81 -13.89 -3.67 19.35
CA GLN A 81 -15.20 -3.02 19.36
C GLN A 81 -16.33 -4.01 19.10
N LEU A 82 -16.18 -4.89 18.11
CA LEU A 82 -17.15 -5.94 17.80
C LEU A 82 -17.36 -6.88 19.01
N GLN A 83 -16.27 -7.30 19.65
CA GLN A 83 -16.33 -8.15 20.85
C GLN A 83 -17.07 -7.49 22.01
N ARG A 84 -16.86 -6.18 22.23
CA ARG A 84 -17.61 -5.41 23.25
C ARG A 84 -19.10 -5.32 22.97
N SER A 85 -19.48 -5.39 21.69
CA SER A 85 -20.87 -5.43 21.24
C SER A 85 -21.41 -6.86 21.06
N HIS A 86 -20.67 -7.88 21.51
CA HIS A 86 -21.02 -9.31 21.36
C HIS A 86 -21.18 -9.77 19.89
N ILE A 87 -20.51 -9.11 18.95
CA ILE A 87 -20.48 -9.47 17.52
C ILE A 87 -19.25 -10.34 17.24
N ASN A 88 -19.44 -11.44 16.51
CA ASN A 88 -18.34 -12.33 16.12
C ASN A 88 -17.55 -11.73 14.92
N PRO A 89 -16.25 -11.37 15.08
CA PRO A 89 -15.45 -10.81 13.99
C PRO A 89 -15.19 -11.79 12.83
N TYR A 90 -15.40 -13.09 13.04
CA TYR A 90 -15.28 -14.14 12.02
C TYR A 90 -16.59 -14.42 11.28
N ASN A 91 -17.71 -13.86 11.76
CA ASN A 91 -19.02 -13.95 11.12
C ASN A 91 -19.87 -12.72 11.50
N LEU A 92 -19.76 -11.68 10.69
CA LEU A 92 -20.41 -10.39 10.94
C LEU A 92 -21.91 -10.41 10.72
N GLY A 93 -22.45 -11.32 9.90
CA GLY A 93 -23.87 -11.39 9.61
C GLY A 93 -24.47 -10.03 9.22
N SER A 94 -25.48 -9.59 9.96
CA SER A 94 -26.16 -8.29 9.77
C SER A 94 -25.25 -7.08 9.95
N ASP A 95 -24.18 -7.20 10.74
CA ASP A 95 -23.26 -6.10 11.04
C ASP A 95 -22.21 -5.87 9.96
N TYR A 96 -22.20 -6.68 8.89
CA TYR A 96 -21.23 -6.61 7.80
C TYR A 96 -21.16 -5.21 7.18
N TYR A 97 -22.29 -4.66 6.73
CA TYR A 97 -22.29 -3.40 5.99
C TYR A 97 -21.78 -2.22 6.82
N GLN A 98 -22.21 -2.14 8.08
CA GLN A 98 -21.74 -1.10 8.99
C GLN A 98 -20.25 -1.25 9.31
N THR A 99 -19.80 -2.49 9.55
CA THR A 99 -18.39 -2.77 9.83
C THR A 99 -17.51 -2.46 8.62
N ASN A 100 -17.92 -2.88 7.42
CA ASN A 100 -17.23 -2.62 6.17
C ASN A 100 -17.09 -1.12 5.89
N TYR A 101 -18.18 -0.36 6.04
CA TYR A 101 -18.16 1.10 5.89
C TYR A 101 -17.20 1.78 6.88
N LYS A 102 -17.16 1.29 8.12
CA LYS A 102 -16.23 1.79 9.14
C LYS A 102 -14.77 1.50 8.78
N VAL A 103 -14.48 0.28 8.35
CA VAL A 103 -13.14 -0.12 7.87
C VAL A 103 -12.70 0.78 6.71
N GLN A 104 -13.57 0.98 5.71
CA GLN A 104 -13.30 1.87 4.58
C GLN A 104 -12.92 3.28 5.04
N LYS A 105 -13.71 3.89 5.93
CA LYS A 105 -13.41 5.23 6.48
C LYS A 105 -12.05 5.30 7.16
N LEU A 106 -11.71 4.31 7.99
CA LEU A 106 -10.43 4.26 8.68
C LEU A 106 -9.28 4.11 7.68
N MET A 107 -9.42 3.23 6.69
CA MET A 107 -8.43 3.04 5.63
C MET A 107 -8.22 4.31 4.80
N TYR A 108 -9.29 5.04 4.45
CA TYR A 108 -9.17 6.33 3.77
C TYR A 108 -8.38 7.35 4.60
N SER A 109 -8.62 7.40 5.91
CA SER A 109 -7.85 8.27 6.80
C SER A 109 -6.37 7.87 6.84
N LYS A 110 -6.06 6.56 6.88
CA LYS A 110 -4.68 6.06 6.88
C LYS A 110 -3.97 6.26 5.55
N ALA A 111 -4.66 6.14 4.42
CA ALA A 111 -4.10 6.45 3.10
C ALA A 111 -3.72 7.93 2.97
N ARG A 112 -4.58 8.84 3.44
CA ARG A 112 -4.24 10.27 3.49
C ARG A 112 -3.04 10.56 4.38
N TRP A 113 -2.94 9.87 5.51
CA TRP A 113 -1.78 9.98 6.41
C TRP A 113 -0.51 9.46 5.74
N LEU A 114 -0.56 8.27 5.12
CA LEU A 114 0.57 7.68 4.40
C LEU A 114 1.06 8.58 3.26
N LEU A 115 0.14 9.16 2.49
CA LEU A 115 0.49 10.11 1.44
C LEU A 115 1.29 11.30 2.01
N ARG A 116 0.77 11.92 3.07
CA ARG A 116 1.34 13.13 3.65
C ARG A 116 2.68 12.88 4.35
N GLU A 117 2.77 11.84 5.15
CA GLU A 117 3.93 11.58 6.01
C GLU A 117 4.98 10.67 5.36
N GLY A 118 4.59 9.84 4.39
CA GLY A 118 5.47 8.80 3.84
C GLY A 118 5.75 8.88 2.34
N LEU A 119 4.97 9.64 1.55
CA LEU A 119 5.09 9.61 0.08
C LEU A 119 5.34 10.98 -0.58
N TYR A 120 4.68 12.05 -0.12
CA TYR A 120 4.59 13.32 -0.86
C TYR A 120 5.94 14.03 -1.08
N ASN A 121 6.87 13.97 -0.11
CA ASN A 121 8.15 14.68 -0.16
C ASN A 121 9.35 13.80 -0.53
N HIS A 122 9.10 12.65 -1.17
CA HIS A 122 10.12 11.66 -1.49
C HIS A 122 10.23 11.45 -3.01
N PRO A 123 10.98 12.30 -3.72
CA PRO A 123 11.19 12.13 -5.15
C PRO A 123 12.02 10.88 -5.45
N LEU A 124 11.58 10.13 -6.46
CA LEU A 124 12.32 9.01 -7.01
C LEU A 124 13.03 9.43 -8.29
N THR A 125 14.27 9.00 -8.45
CA THR A 125 14.99 9.17 -9.72
C THR A 125 14.81 7.90 -10.54
N ILE A 126 14.35 8.06 -11.78
CA ILE A 126 14.25 6.99 -12.76
C ILE A 126 15.24 7.25 -13.89
N GLU A 127 15.94 6.20 -14.33
CA GLU A 127 16.86 6.27 -15.46
C GLU A 127 16.10 6.06 -16.75
N THR A 128 15.98 7.11 -17.57
CA THR A 128 15.29 7.04 -18.88
C THR A 128 16.29 7.08 -20.02
N ASN A 129 15.85 6.75 -21.24
CA ASN A 129 16.64 6.93 -22.45
C ASN A 129 17.04 8.41 -22.72
N GLN A 130 16.33 9.37 -22.13
CA GLN A 130 16.62 10.80 -22.20
C GLN A 130 17.44 11.31 -21.00
N GLY A 131 17.98 10.40 -20.18
CA GLY A 131 18.69 10.71 -18.94
C GLY A 131 17.82 10.60 -17.68
N PRO A 132 18.36 10.90 -16.50
CA PRO A 132 17.65 10.76 -15.25
C PRO A 132 16.47 11.74 -15.15
N LYS A 133 15.32 11.25 -14.71
CA LYS A 133 14.11 12.05 -14.44
C LYS A 133 13.70 11.88 -12.98
N LYS A 134 13.23 12.97 -12.36
CA LYS A 134 12.62 12.91 -11.02
C LYS A 134 11.11 12.77 -11.15
N ILE A 135 10.56 11.79 -10.44
CA ILE A 135 9.12 11.55 -10.33
C ILE A 135 8.65 11.80 -8.90
N PHE A 136 7.43 12.32 -8.77
CA PHE A 136 6.80 12.62 -7.48
C PHE A 136 5.44 11.97 -7.39
N ILE A 137 5.13 11.41 -6.22
CA ILE A 137 3.78 10.97 -5.88
C ILE A 137 2.98 12.20 -5.44
N THR A 138 1.93 12.51 -6.19
CA THR A 138 1.11 13.72 -6.00
C THR A 138 -0.24 13.44 -5.35
N ASP A 139 -0.76 12.23 -5.55
CA ASP A 139 -2.05 11.80 -5.02
C ASP A 139 -2.07 10.28 -4.78
N LEU A 140 -2.88 9.87 -3.81
CA LEU A 140 -3.15 8.47 -3.47
C LEU A 140 -4.66 8.29 -3.27
N LYS A 141 -5.29 7.58 -4.19
CA LYS A 141 -6.66 7.09 -4.05
C LYS A 141 -6.64 5.63 -3.64
N ILE A 142 -7.63 5.20 -2.86
CA ILE A 142 -7.80 3.79 -2.52
C ILE A 142 -9.23 3.32 -2.80
N GLN A 143 -9.36 2.07 -3.17
CA GLN A 143 -10.59 1.31 -3.10
C GLN A 143 -10.35 0.16 -2.12
N THR A 144 -11.28 -0.07 -1.20
CA THR A 144 -11.13 -1.14 -0.20
C THR A 144 -12.48 -1.61 0.30
N TYR A 145 -12.56 -2.88 0.71
CA TYR A 145 -13.71 -3.46 1.37
C TYR A 145 -13.30 -4.78 2.06
N LEU A 146 -14.15 -5.25 2.97
CA LEU A 146 -14.09 -6.60 3.54
C LEU A 146 -14.62 -7.59 2.49
N PRO A 147 -13.77 -8.47 1.91
CA PRO A 147 -14.20 -9.38 0.84
C PRO A 147 -15.09 -10.51 1.35
N TRP A 148 -15.08 -10.74 2.67
CA TRP A 148 -15.87 -11.76 3.34
C TRP A 148 -16.60 -11.12 4.52
N GLN A 149 -17.59 -11.82 5.07
CA GLN A 149 -18.28 -11.40 6.29
C GLN A 149 -17.44 -11.59 7.56
N ARG A 150 -16.15 -11.23 7.50
CA ARG A 150 -15.17 -11.29 8.59
C ARG A 150 -14.14 -10.19 8.42
N THR A 151 -13.48 -9.84 9.51
CA THR A 151 -12.46 -8.78 9.52
C THR A 151 -11.05 -9.30 9.19
N PHE A 152 -10.82 -10.60 9.03
CA PHE A 152 -9.47 -11.15 8.90
C PHE A 152 -8.62 -10.55 7.76
N GLU A 153 -9.24 -10.21 6.63
CA GLU A 153 -8.55 -9.70 5.45
C GLU A 153 -9.35 -8.57 4.79
N ILE A 154 -8.67 -7.76 3.99
CA ILE A 154 -9.28 -6.73 3.15
C ILE A 154 -8.93 -6.96 1.70
N TRP A 155 -9.84 -6.57 0.83
CA TRP A 155 -9.49 -6.22 -0.54
C TRP A 155 -9.04 -4.76 -0.55
N LEU A 156 -7.93 -4.47 -1.22
CA LEU A 156 -7.35 -3.14 -1.27
C LEU A 156 -6.68 -2.91 -2.63
N LYS A 157 -7.01 -1.78 -3.25
CA LYS A 157 -6.37 -1.30 -4.47
C LYS A 157 -6.04 0.19 -4.34
N PRO A 158 -4.76 0.55 -4.14
CA PRO A 158 -4.32 1.94 -4.27
C PRO A 158 -4.19 2.33 -5.75
N THR A 159 -4.27 3.63 -6.01
CA THR A 159 -3.98 4.24 -7.32
C THR A 159 -3.22 5.52 -7.09
N LEU A 160 -2.02 5.62 -7.68
CA LEU A 160 -1.10 6.73 -7.49
C LEU A 160 -1.10 7.66 -8.70
N SER A 161 -1.16 8.97 -8.42
CA SER A 161 -0.89 9.98 -9.45
C SER A 161 0.58 10.38 -9.37
N LEU A 162 1.29 10.27 -10.50
CA LEU A 162 2.70 10.63 -10.62
C LEU A 162 2.86 11.87 -11.49
N SER A 163 3.80 12.74 -11.10
CA SER A 163 4.27 13.85 -11.93
C SER A 163 5.76 13.73 -12.20
N ILE A 164 6.23 14.24 -13.34
CA ILE A 164 7.64 14.32 -13.69
C ILE A 164 8.07 15.77 -13.56
N MET A 165 9.24 16.02 -12.97
CA MET A 165 9.84 17.35 -13.02
C MET A 165 10.20 17.68 -14.47
N SER A 166 9.54 18.70 -15.04
CA SER A 166 10.04 19.33 -16.25
C SER A 166 11.18 20.26 -15.85
N ASN A 167 12.33 20.13 -16.52
CA ASN A 167 13.43 21.08 -16.39
C ASN A 167 13.05 22.44 -16.97
#